data_AF-A0A5R9ELR5-F1
#
_entry.id   AF-A0A5R9ELR5-F1
#
_cell.length_a   1.000
_cell.length_b   1.000
_cell.length_c   1.000
_cell.angle_alpha   90.00
_cell.angle_beta   90.00
_cell.angle_gamma   90.00
#
_symmetry.space_group_name_H-M   'P 1'
#
loop_
_entity.id
_entity.type
_entity.pdbx_description
1 polymer ?
#
loop_
_entity_poly.entity_id
_entity_poly.type
_entity_poly.pdbx_seq_one_letter_code
_entity_poly.pdbx_strand_id
1 'polypeptide(L)'
;MSIFKKSLKTFTSNILGEPAEFKINNAIWLLMETKFGLTQKEYVEGVQDNENIYGAKFVTATLMANGHKVTEQEVLDNTDPADITAFAMAYNEVMSEKYADIVGTGTEGKTQKK
;
A
#
# COMPACT_ATOMS: atom_id res chain seq x y z
N MET A 1 -0.05 -25.84 -7.21
CA MET A 1 -0.88 -24.77 -7.81
C MET A 1 -1.59 -24.03 -6.70
N SER A 2 -1.73 -22.71 -6.80
CA SER A 2 -2.45 -21.90 -5.81
C SER A 2 -3.95 -22.22 -5.82
N ILE A 3 -4.57 -22.32 -4.65
CA ILE A 3 -6.03 -22.43 -4.53
C ILE A 3 -6.74 -21.09 -4.75
N PHE A 4 -6.00 -19.98 -4.70
CA PHE A 4 -6.53 -18.64 -4.87
C PHE A 4 -6.82 -18.38 -6.35
N LYS A 5 -8.10 -18.19 -6.67
CA LYS A 5 -8.57 -17.84 -8.03
C LYS A 5 -8.57 -16.33 -8.31
N LYS A 6 -8.41 -15.51 -7.28
CA LYS A 6 -8.35 -14.04 -7.37
C LYS A 6 -6.89 -13.60 -7.41
N SER A 7 -6.58 -12.65 -8.28
CA SER A 7 -5.30 -11.94 -8.28
C SER A 7 -5.34 -10.77 -7.29
N LEU A 8 -4.18 -10.42 -6.76
CA LEU A 8 -4.02 -9.19 -5.99
C LEU A 8 -4.08 -7.99 -6.94
N LYS A 9 -4.67 -6.88 -6.47
CA LYS A 9 -4.60 -5.59 -7.17
C LYS A 9 -3.17 -5.05 -7.10
N THR A 10 -2.80 -4.26 -8.09
CA THR A 10 -1.54 -3.52 -8.15
C THR A 10 -1.80 -2.02 -8.13
N PHE A 11 -0.82 -1.24 -7.72
CA PHE A 11 -0.78 0.21 -7.90
C PHE A 11 0.55 0.59 -8.53
N THR A 12 0.57 1.72 -9.25
CA THR A 12 1.79 2.26 -9.86
C THR A 12 2.37 3.35 -8.97
N SER A 13 3.70 3.38 -8.82
CA SER A 13 4.42 4.48 -8.19
C SER A 13 5.79 4.69 -8.80
N ASN A 14 6.30 5.92 -8.70
CA ASN A 14 7.64 6.32 -9.15
C ASN A 14 8.68 6.34 -8.02
N ILE A 15 8.39 5.72 -6.87
CA ILE A 15 9.25 5.75 -5.66
C ILE A 15 10.68 5.24 -5.89
N LEU A 16 10.91 4.48 -6.97
CA LEU A 16 12.22 3.95 -7.36
C LEU A 16 12.93 4.84 -8.40
N GLY A 17 12.39 6.01 -8.72
CA GLY A 17 12.88 6.91 -9.78
C GLY A 17 12.26 6.67 -11.16
N GLU A 18 11.53 5.57 -11.34
CA GLU A 18 10.78 5.24 -12.56
C GLU A 18 9.44 4.56 -12.22
N PRO A 19 8.43 4.61 -13.12
CA PRO A 19 7.15 3.97 -12.89
C PRO A 19 7.28 2.45 -12.72
N ALA A 20 6.83 1.94 -11.57
CA ALA A 20 6.82 0.51 -11.26
C ALA A 20 5.47 0.09 -10.65
N GLU A 21 5.06 -1.15 -10.92
CA GLU A 21 3.85 -1.74 -10.35
C GLU A 21 4.16 -2.55 -9.09
N PHE A 22 3.39 -2.30 -8.04
CA PHE A 22 3.51 -2.98 -6.75
C PHE A 22 2.20 -3.68 -6.40
N LYS A 23 2.28 -4.93 -5.94
CA LYS A 23 1.13 -5.71 -5.46
C LYS A 23 0.72 -5.27 -4.07
N ILE A 24 -0.58 -5.11 -3.88
CA ILE A 24 -1.19 -4.88 -2.57
C ILE A 24 -1.43 -6.23 -1.91
N ASN A 25 -0.62 -6.56 -0.91
CA ASN A 25 -0.60 -7.87 -0.28
C ASN A 25 -0.43 -7.78 1.25
N ASN A 26 -0.89 -8.80 1.98
CA ASN A 26 -0.86 -8.79 3.45
C ASN A 26 0.54 -9.00 4.05
N ALA A 27 1.56 -9.35 3.26
CA ALA A 27 2.91 -9.51 3.78
C ALA A 27 3.51 -8.18 4.26
N ILE A 28 2.97 -7.04 3.80
CA ILE A 28 3.31 -5.70 4.30
C ILE A 28 3.15 -5.65 5.82
N TRP A 29 2.02 -6.11 6.36
CA TRP A 29 1.75 -6.05 7.80
C TRP A 29 2.64 -7.00 8.60
N LEU A 30 2.92 -8.19 8.07
CA LEU A 30 3.89 -9.10 8.67
C LEU A 30 5.29 -8.46 8.71
N LEU A 31 5.68 -7.76 7.66
CA LEU A 31 6.96 -7.06 7.59
C LEU A 31 6.99 -5.85 8.52
N MET A 32 5.90 -5.10 8.64
CA MET A 32 5.78 -4.00 9.60
C MET A 32 6.00 -4.49 11.03
N GLU A 33 5.37 -5.61 11.40
CA GLU A 33 5.51 -6.18 12.73
C GLU A 33 6.92 -6.76 12.95
N THR A 34 7.43 -7.55 12.00
CA THR A 34 8.72 -8.26 12.17
C THR A 34 9.95 -7.36 11.99
N LYS A 35 9.86 -6.26 11.24
CA LYS A 35 10.99 -5.33 11.00
C LYS A 35 10.96 -4.11 11.90
N PHE A 36 9.78 -3.61 12.23
CA PHE A 36 9.63 -2.35 12.95
C PHE A 36 8.91 -2.49 14.28
N GLY A 37 8.44 -3.70 14.63
CA GLY A 37 7.66 -3.92 15.86
C GLY A 37 6.31 -3.20 15.83
N LEU A 38 5.77 -2.91 14.64
CA LEU A 38 4.54 -2.14 14.47
C LEU A 38 3.41 -3.04 14.00
N THR A 39 2.38 -3.15 14.83
CA THR A 39 1.08 -3.66 14.39
C THR A 39 0.42 -2.68 13.41
N GLN A 40 -0.58 -3.16 12.66
CA GLN A 40 -1.36 -2.28 11.78
C GLN A 40 -2.03 -1.11 12.55
N LYS A 41 -2.46 -1.36 13.80
CA LYS A 41 -3.05 -0.32 14.65
C LYS A 41 -2.03 0.75 15.02
N GLU A 42 -0.86 0.35 15.52
CA GLU A 42 0.20 1.27 15.92
C GLU A 42 0.75 2.07 14.73
N TYR A 43 0.77 1.48 13.54
CA TYR A 43 1.08 2.22 12.31
C TYR A 43 0.05 3.33 12.06
N VAL A 44 -1.25 3.02 12.09
CA VAL A 44 -2.31 4.01 11.85
C VAL A 44 -2.26 5.15 12.87
N GLU A 45 -2.00 4.84 14.13
CA GLU A 45 -1.83 5.85 15.19
C GLU A 45 -0.56 6.68 14.95
N GLY A 46 0.57 6.03 14.65
CA GLY A 46 1.85 6.72 14.47
C GLY A 46 1.96 7.61 13.23
N VAL A 47 1.20 7.32 12.16
CA VAL A 47 1.13 8.21 10.98
C VAL A 47 0.51 9.57 11.35
N GLN A 48 -0.36 9.64 12.36
CA GLN A 48 -0.92 10.92 12.83
C GLN A 48 0.12 11.79 13.55
N ASP A 49 1.12 11.16 14.16
CA ASP A 49 2.17 11.84 14.92
C ASP A 49 3.39 12.20 14.05
N ASN A 50 3.82 11.29 13.17
CA ASN A 50 4.98 11.48 12.30
C ASN A 50 4.81 10.73 10.97
N GLU A 51 4.10 11.35 10.05
CA GLU A 51 3.80 10.81 8.72
C GLU A 51 5.05 10.34 7.97
N ASN A 52 6.16 11.08 8.06
CA ASN A 52 7.38 10.78 7.29
C ASN A 52 8.06 9.49 7.75
N ILE A 53 8.28 9.31 9.06
CA ILE A 53 8.97 8.12 9.58
C ILE A 53 8.08 6.88 9.45
N TYR A 54 6.79 7.00 9.76
CA TYR A 54 5.88 5.87 9.63
C TYR A 54 5.61 5.53 8.16
N GLY A 55 5.52 6.54 7.29
CA GLY A 55 5.42 6.37 5.85
C GLY A 55 6.66 5.69 5.24
N ALA A 56 7.87 6.07 5.64
CA ALA A 56 9.10 5.40 5.20
C ALA A 56 9.13 3.90 5.58
N LYS A 57 8.67 3.55 6.78
CA LYS A 57 8.52 2.16 7.22
C LYS A 57 7.50 1.41 6.36
N PHE A 58 6.37 2.04 6.05
CA PHE A 58 5.35 1.47 5.18
C PHE A 58 5.85 1.24 3.75
N VAL A 59 6.55 2.22 3.16
CA VAL A 59 7.22 2.10 1.86
C VAL A 59 8.21 0.93 1.89
N THR A 60 9.09 0.88 2.90
CA THR A 60 10.09 -0.18 3.07
C THR A 60 9.43 -1.56 3.12
N ALA A 61 8.40 -1.73 3.96
CA ALA A 61 7.65 -2.98 4.06
C ALA A 61 6.97 -3.35 2.74
N THR A 62 6.46 -2.38 2.00
CA THR A 62 5.80 -2.60 0.70
C THR A 62 6.79 -3.03 -0.39
N LEU A 63 7.95 -2.39 -0.46
CA LEU A 63 9.03 -2.76 -1.38
C LEU A 63 9.53 -4.18 -1.07
N MET A 64 9.76 -4.49 0.21
CA MET A 64 10.15 -5.84 0.65
C MET A 64 9.09 -6.90 0.33
N ALA A 65 7.81 -6.59 0.55
CA ALA A 65 6.69 -7.47 0.21
C ALA A 65 6.57 -7.74 -1.31
N ASN A 66 7.14 -6.86 -2.14
CA ASN A 66 7.21 -6.99 -3.58
C ASN A 66 8.55 -7.56 -4.08
N GLY A 67 9.42 -8.01 -3.18
CA GLY A 67 10.66 -8.71 -3.51
C GLY A 67 11.89 -7.81 -3.64
N HIS A 68 11.77 -6.51 -3.39
CA HIS A 68 12.91 -5.61 -3.36
C HIS A 68 13.70 -5.78 -2.05
N LYS A 69 15.02 -5.79 -2.15
CA LYS A 69 15.92 -5.81 -0.99
C LYS A 69 16.32 -4.39 -0.66
N VAL A 70 15.60 -3.76 0.27
CA VAL A 70 15.81 -2.37 0.70
C VAL A 70 15.83 -2.27 2.22
N THR A 71 16.38 -1.17 2.73
CA THR A 71 16.35 -0.82 4.16
C THR A 71 15.56 0.46 4.42
N GLU A 72 15.11 0.68 5.66
CA GLU A 72 14.45 1.93 6.06
C GLU A 72 15.35 3.14 5.81
N GLN A 73 16.64 3.03 6.15
CA GLN A 73 17.60 4.11 5.92
C GLN A 73 17.76 4.43 4.43
N GLU A 74 17.82 3.41 3.57
CA GLU A 74 17.91 3.62 2.12
C GLU A 74 16.68 4.35 1.57
N VAL A 75 15.47 4.04 2.07
CA VAL A 75 14.27 4.80 1.71
C VAL A 75 14.37 6.24 2.20
N LEU A 76 14.77 6.47 3.46
CA LEU A 76 14.92 7.81 4.03
C LEU A 76 15.97 8.66 3.31
N ASP A 77 17.05 8.04 2.82
CA ASP A 77 18.15 8.73 2.14
C ASP A 77 17.84 9.08 0.68
N ASN A 78 16.87 8.40 0.05
CA ASN A 78 16.60 8.49 -1.39
C ASN A 78 15.18 8.93 -1.75
N THR A 79 14.34 9.25 -0.76
CA THR A 79 12.97 9.75 -0.97
C THR A 79 12.72 10.96 -0.10
N ASP A 80 11.80 11.82 -0.52
CA ASP A 80 11.36 12.95 0.26
C ASP A 80 9.93 12.75 0.81
N PRO A 81 9.44 13.64 1.71
CA PRO A 81 8.08 13.55 2.23
C PRO A 81 6.98 13.47 1.15
N ALA A 82 7.15 14.16 0.02
CA ALA A 82 6.16 14.16 -1.05
C ALA A 82 6.11 12.81 -1.76
N ASP A 83 7.26 12.17 -1.98
CA ASP A 83 7.35 10.82 -2.55
C ASP A 83 6.63 9.79 -1.66
N ILE A 84 6.86 9.86 -0.34
CA ILE A 84 6.25 8.97 0.64
C ILE A 84 4.73 9.15 0.66
N THR A 85 4.25 10.38 0.74
CA THR A 85 2.80 10.67 0.73
C THR A 85 2.16 10.23 -0.59
N ALA A 86 2.79 10.50 -1.74
CA ALA A 86 2.28 10.08 -3.05
C ALA A 86 2.19 8.54 -3.17
N PHE A 87 3.19 7.81 -2.66
CA PHE A 87 3.17 6.35 -2.62
C PHE A 87 2.00 5.82 -1.77
N ALA A 88 1.80 6.38 -0.57
CA ALA A 88 0.72 5.99 0.32
C ALA A 88 -0.67 6.32 -0.29
N MET A 89 -0.80 7.47 -0.95
CA MET A 89 -2.03 7.85 -1.66
C MET A 89 -2.39 6.87 -2.78
N ALA A 90 -1.43 6.53 -3.65
CA ALA A 90 -1.64 5.57 -4.73
C ALA A 90 -2.03 4.17 -4.21
N TYR A 91 -1.42 3.73 -3.11
CA TYR A 91 -1.80 2.49 -2.43
C TYR A 91 -3.25 2.56 -1.91
N ASN A 92 -3.61 3.65 -1.23
CA ASN A 92 -4.93 3.82 -0.60
C ASN A 92 -6.06 3.99 -1.62
N GLU A 93 -5.80 4.63 -2.76
CA GLU A 93 -6.75 4.77 -3.86
C GLU A 93 -7.20 3.38 -4.35
N VAL A 94 -6.26 2.52 -4.72
CA VAL A 94 -6.57 1.15 -5.18
C VAL A 94 -7.20 0.29 -4.07
N MET A 95 -6.81 0.49 -2.81
CA MET A 95 -7.46 -0.18 -1.68
C MET A 95 -8.92 0.26 -1.53
N SER A 96 -9.21 1.56 -1.64
CA SER A 96 -10.56 2.11 -1.56
C SER A 96 -11.45 1.58 -2.69
N GLU A 97 -10.96 1.57 -3.93
CA GLU A 97 -11.64 0.95 -5.07
C GLU A 97 -11.93 -0.53 -4.82
N LYS A 98 -10.92 -1.28 -4.32
CA LYS A 98 -11.10 -2.69 -4.00
C LYS A 98 -12.13 -2.89 -2.88
N TYR A 99 -12.18 -2.01 -1.88
CA TYR A 99 -13.22 -2.06 -0.87
C TYR A 99 -14.60 -1.84 -1.49
N ALA A 100 -14.76 -0.82 -2.35
CA ALA A 100 -16.01 -0.55 -3.06
C ALA A 100 -16.47 -1.75 -3.91
N ASP A 101 -15.55 -2.40 -4.64
CA ASP A 101 -15.77 -3.63 -5.40
C ASP A 101 -16.27 -4.78 -4.50
N ILE A 102 -15.75 -4.89 -3.27
CA ILE A 102 -16.09 -5.97 -2.32
C ILE A 102 -17.41 -5.70 -1.61
N VAL A 103 -17.66 -4.48 -1.14
CA VAL A 103 -18.86 -4.12 -0.37
C VAL A 103 -20.08 -3.83 -1.25
N GLY A 104 -19.91 -3.76 -2.57
CA GLY A 104 -21.01 -3.69 -3.51
C GLY A 104 -21.76 -2.36 -3.48
N THR A 105 -21.05 -1.22 -3.48
CA THR A 105 -21.63 0.03 -3.97
C THR A 105 -21.74 -0.02 -5.49
N GLY A 106 -22.46 -1.03 -6.00
CA GLY A 106 -22.87 -1.12 -7.39
C GLY A 106 -23.93 -0.06 -7.63
N THR A 107 -23.55 1.03 -8.28
CA THR A 107 -24.51 1.94 -8.91
C THR A 107 -25.00 1.33 -10.23
N GLU A 108 -25.58 0.13 -10.17
CA GLU A 108 -26.31 -0.46 -11.29
C GLU A 108 -27.66 -0.97 -10.81
N GLY A 109 -28.68 -0.13 -10.96
CA GLY A 109 -30.04 -0.46 -10.53
C GLY A 109 -31.07 0.65 -10.67
N LYS A 110 -30.93 1.59 -11.62
CA LYS A 110 -32.09 2.34 -12.12
C LYS A 110 -32.49 1.77 -13.47
N THR A 111 -33.40 0.82 -13.38
CA THR A 111 -34.17 0.21 -14.46
C THR A 111 -34.63 1.27 -15.47
N GLN A 112 -34.03 1.28 -16.65
CA GLN A 112 -34.75 1.71 -17.85
C GLN A 112 -35.65 0.54 -18.27
N LYS A 113 -36.96 0.71 -18.12
CA LYS A 113 -37.92 0.05 -19.00
C LYS A 113 -38.77 1.13 -19.65
N LYS A 114 -38.70 1.13 -20.98
CA LYS A 114 -39.58 1.82 -21.91
C LYS A 114 -41.03 1.40 -21.67
#